data_AF-A0A965K4A2-F1
#
_entry.id   AF-A0A965K4A2-F1
#
_cell.length_a   1.000
_cell.length_b   1.000
_cell.length_c   1.000
_cell.angle_alpha   90.00
_cell.angle_beta   90.00
_cell.angle_gamma   90.00
#
_symmetry.space_group_name_H-M   'P 1'
#
loop_
_entity.id
_entity.type
_entity.pdbx_description
1 polymer ?
#
loop_
_entity_poly.entity_id
_entity_poly.type
_entity_poly.pdbx_seq_one_letter_code
_entity_poly.pdbx_strand_id
1 'polypeptide(L)'
;VEFMYLSLMWTKRNGQTVGAKTLGIRVVAADGSPMTPEMAYRRAAVLQLFTVGSSMPWILKPLGSVALILNILWPLWDPQKQTLHDKAAGTIVVVDKN
;
A
#
# COMPACT_ATOMS: atom_id res chain seq x y z
N VAL A 1 -9.48 4.44 -11.75
CA VAL A 1 -9.94 5.42 -10.73
C VAL A 1 -9.11 5.31 -9.46
N GLU A 2 -8.99 4.11 -8.87
CA GLU A 2 -8.24 3.86 -7.64
C GLU A 2 -6.78 4.33 -7.68
N PHE A 3 -5.98 3.91 -8.66
CA PHE A 3 -4.59 4.35 -8.84
C PHE A 3 -4.44 5.88 -8.81
N MET A 4 -5.31 6.58 -9.54
CA MET A 4 -5.25 8.04 -9.70
C MET A 4 -5.67 8.75 -8.41
N TYR A 5 -6.71 8.25 -7.74
CA TYR A 5 -7.15 8.76 -6.44
C TYR A 5 -6.08 8.58 -5.36
N LEU A 6 -5.51 7.39 -5.24
CA LEU A 6 -4.52 7.05 -4.22
C LEU A 6 -3.21 7.82 -4.43
N SER A 7 -2.69 7.84 -5.66
CA SER A 7 -1.48 8.60 -6.01
C SER A 7 -1.64 10.07 -5.67
N LEU A 8 -2.73 10.70 -6.12
CA LEU A 8 -2.97 12.13 -5.87
C LEU A 8 -3.15 12.43 -4.38
N MET A 9 -3.89 11.60 -3.65
CA MET A 9 -4.10 11.82 -2.22
C MET A 9 -2.81 11.66 -1.42
N TRP A 10 -2.04 10.60 -1.68
CA TRP A 10 -0.77 10.38 -0.99
C TRP A 10 0.26 11.46 -1.31
N THR A 11 0.36 11.92 -2.55
CA THR A 11 1.25 13.01 -2.93
C THR A 11 0.81 14.35 -2.32
N LYS A 12 -0.47 14.72 -2.40
CA LYS A 12 -0.95 16.05 -1.97
C LYS A 12 -1.20 16.18 -0.48
N ARG A 13 -1.40 15.06 0.24
CA ARG A 13 -1.73 15.06 1.68
C ARG A 13 -0.70 14.30 2.51
N ASN A 14 0.56 14.34 2.07
CA ASN A 14 1.71 13.81 2.82
C ASN A 14 1.48 12.38 3.35
N GLY A 15 1.00 11.50 2.46
CA GLY A 15 0.73 10.09 2.77
C GLY A 15 -0.63 9.76 3.40
N GLN A 16 -1.59 10.70 3.43
CA GLN A 16 -2.95 10.43 3.92
C GLN A 16 -4.01 10.45 2.81
N THR A 17 -4.83 9.39 2.75
CA THR A 17 -6.12 9.42 2.06
C THR A 17 -7.23 9.92 2.99
N VAL A 18 -8.41 10.19 2.44
CA VAL A 18 -9.58 10.56 3.26
C VAL A 18 -9.89 9.49 4.32
N GLY A 19 -9.89 8.22 3.92
CA GLY A 19 -10.10 7.09 4.83
C GLY A 19 -8.98 6.92 5.86
N ALA A 20 -7.72 7.13 5.45
CA ALA A 20 -6.58 7.09 6.36
C ALA A 20 -6.68 8.21 7.43
N LYS A 21 -7.10 9.41 7.02
CA LYS A 21 -7.30 10.54 7.93
C LYS A 21 -8.42 10.27 8.94
N THR A 22 -9.53 9.65 8.52
CA THR A 22 -10.61 9.26 9.45
C THR A 22 -10.18 8.21 10.46
N LEU A 23 -9.21 7.36 10.10
CA LEU A 23 -8.64 6.33 10.97
C LEU A 23 -7.43 6.81 11.78
N GLY A 24 -7.00 8.06 11.61
CA GLY A 24 -5.81 8.60 12.29
C GLY A 24 -4.54 7.85 11.91
N ILE A 25 -4.41 7.39 10.66
CA ILE A 25 -3.22 6.71 10.15
C ILE A 25 -2.63 7.48 8.97
N ARG A 26 -1.32 7.38 8.79
CA ARG A 26 -0.62 7.93 7.63
C ARG A 26 0.39 6.92 7.09
N VAL A 27 0.72 7.04 5.82
CA VAL A 27 1.78 6.26 5.20
C VAL A 27 3.04 7.11 5.12
N VAL A 28 4.16 6.56 5.55
CA VAL A 28 5.50 7.16 5.48
C VAL A 28 6.48 6.20 4.84
N ALA A 29 7.67 6.68 4.50
CA ALA A 29 8.73 5.82 4.02
C ALA A 29 9.20 4.86 5.13
N ALA A 30 9.72 3.69 4.75
CA ALA A 30 10.21 2.71 5.71
C ALA A 30 11.42 3.21 6.54
N ASP A 31 12.14 4.23 6.05
CA ASP A 31 13.21 4.92 6.78
C ASP A 31 12.70 6.03 7.72
N GLY A 32 11.37 6.25 7.78
CA GLY A 32 10.74 7.29 8.58
C GLY A 32 10.70 8.66 7.91
N SER A 33 11.23 8.82 6.70
CA SER A 33 11.15 10.07 5.95
C SER A 33 9.72 10.37 5.46
N PRO A 34 9.39 11.65 5.22
CA PRO A 34 8.11 12.03 4.64
C PRO A 34 7.87 11.37 3.28
N MET A 35 6.60 11.09 2.97
CA MET A 35 6.26 10.47 1.69
C MET A 35 6.61 11.41 0.52
N THR A 36 7.49 10.96 -0.37
CA THR A 36 7.80 11.66 -1.62
C THR A 36 6.76 11.32 -2.70
N PRO A 37 6.58 12.19 -3.72
CA PRO A 37 5.70 11.91 -4.85
C PRO A 37 6.05 10.61 -5.57
N GLU A 38 7.34 10.33 -5.76
CA GLU A 38 7.83 9.10 -6.39
C GLU A 38 7.41 7.84 -5.61
N MET A 39 7.55 7.86 -4.28
CA MET A 39 7.11 6.76 -3.43
C MET A 39 5.60 6.54 -3.52
N ALA A 40 4.80 7.61 -3.59
CA ALA A 40 3.35 7.51 -3.76
C ALA A 40 2.97 6.82 -5.09
N TYR A 41 3.63 7.17 -6.19
CA TYR A 41 3.43 6.53 -7.49
C TYR A 41 3.86 5.06 -7.47
N ARG A 42 5.05 4.76 -6.92
CA ARG A 42 5.55 3.39 -6.79
C ARG A 42 4.59 2.53 -5.98
N ARG A 43 4.08 3.05 -4.86
CA ARG A 43 3.11 2.35 -4.03
C ARG A 43 1.81 2.07 -4.78
N ALA A 44 1.26 3.07 -5.48
CA ALA A 44 0.05 2.89 -6.26
C ALA A 44 0.25 1.88 -7.41
N ALA A 45 1.42 1.87 -8.05
CA ALA A 45 1.76 0.92 -9.11
C ALA A 45 1.85 -0.52 -8.57
N VAL A 46 2.52 -0.73 -7.44
CA VAL A 46 2.62 -2.04 -6.79
C VAL A 46 1.24 -2.55 -6.39
N LEU A 47 0.40 -1.71 -5.79
CA LEU A 47 -0.98 -2.06 -5.46
C LEU A 47 -1.77 -2.46 -6.72
N GLN A 48 -1.66 -1.70 -7.80
CA GLN A 48 -2.32 -2.01 -9.06
C GLN A 48 -1.85 -3.35 -9.65
N LEU A 49 -0.56 -3.68 -9.55
CA LEU A 49 -0.02 -4.97 -9.98
C LEU A 49 -0.60 -6.14 -9.17
N PHE A 50 -0.71 -6.01 -7.86
CA PHE A 50 -1.34 -7.02 -7.01
C PHE A 50 -2.84 -7.22 -7.33
N THR A 51 -3.57 -6.13 -7.56
CA THR A 51 -5.01 -6.18 -7.89
C THR A 51 -5.25 -6.75 -9.30
N VAL A 52 -4.45 -6.36 -10.29
CA VAL A 52 -4.58 -6.87 -11.66
C VAL A 52 -4.13 -8.32 -11.75
N GLY A 53 -3.03 -8.69 -11.09
CA GLY A 53 -2.53 -10.07 -11.05
C GLY A 53 -3.52 -11.04 -10.41
N SER A 54 -4.28 -10.60 -9.39
CA SER A 54 -5.35 -11.41 -8.78
C SER A 54 -6.64 -11.46 -9.60
N SER A 55 -6.84 -10.52 -10.53
CA SER A 55 -8.05 -10.44 -11.37
C SER A 55 -7.94 -11.18 -12.71
N MET A 56 -6.75 -11.69 -13.08
CA MET A 56 -6.52 -12.33 -14.38
C MET A 56 -7.11 -13.75 -14.44
N PRO A 57 -7.98 -14.08 -15.43
CA PRO A 57 -8.58 -15.40 -15.51
C PRO A 57 -7.61 -16.48 -16.04
N TRP A 58 -7.93 -17.74 -15.74
CA TRP A 58 -7.34 -18.99 -16.26
C TRP A 58 -6.09 -19.55 -15.54
N ILE A 59 -4.91 -18.94 -15.65
CA ILE A 59 -3.65 -19.59 -15.16
C ILE A 59 -3.12 -18.95 -13.88
N LEU A 60 -3.28 -17.63 -13.71
CA LEU A 60 -2.69 -16.89 -12.59
C LEU A 60 -3.65 -16.67 -11.42
N LYS A 61 -4.94 -16.96 -11.59
CA LYS A 61 -5.97 -16.76 -10.56
C LYS A 61 -5.67 -17.43 -9.21
N PRO A 62 -5.28 -18.73 -9.14
CA PRO A 62 -4.94 -19.35 -7.86
C PRO A 62 -3.68 -18.70 -7.25
N LEU A 63 -2.67 -18.41 -8.06
CA LEU A 63 -1.42 -17.80 -7.61
C LEU A 63 -1.64 -16.35 -7.09
N GLY A 64 -2.44 -15.56 -7.80
CA GLY A 64 -2.82 -14.21 -7.42
C GLY A 64 -3.71 -14.16 -6.18
N SER A 65 -4.59 -15.15 -6.00
CA SER A 65 -5.40 -15.27 -4.78
C SER A 65 -4.54 -15.59 -3.57
N VAL A 66 -3.58 -16.52 -3.69
CA VAL A 66 -2.62 -16.83 -2.63
C VAL A 66 -1.73 -15.62 -2.33
N ALA A 67 -1.25 -14.91 -3.35
CA ALA A 67 -0.46 -13.69 -3.17
C ALA A 67 -1.24 -12.58 -2.44
N LEU A 68 -2.54 -12.44 -2.72
CA LEU A 68 -3.40 -11.49 -2.03
C LEU A 68 -3.62 -11.87 -0.56
N ILE A 69 -3.88 -13.15 -0.29
CA ILE A 69 -4.03 -13.66 1.08
C ILE A 69 -2.74 -13.44 1.87
N LEU A 70 -1.60 -13.83 1.30
CA LEU A 70 -0.30 -13.61 1.92
C LEU A 70 -0.04 -12.13 2.15
N ASN A 71 -0.37 -11.26 1.19
CA ASN A 71 -0.22 -9.81 1.33
C ASN A 71 -1.01 -9.24 2.52
N ILE A 72 -2.24 -9.70 2.73
CA ILE A 72 -3.12 -9.23 3.83
C ILE A 72 -2.71 -9.83 5.17
N LEU A 73 -2.25 -11.09 5.20
CA LEU A 73 -1.86 -11.77 6.44
C LEU A 73 -0.44 -11.44 6.88
N TRP A 74 0.43 -10.96 5.97
CA TRP A 74 1.83 -10.64 6.27
C TRP A 74 2.06 -9.76 7.51
N PRO A 75 1.27 -8.69 7.76
CA PRO A 75 1.42 -7.85 8.94
C PRO A 75 1.28 -8.57 10.28
N LEU A 76 0.68 -9.78 10.32
CA LEU A 76 0.49 -10.54 11.56
C LEU A 76 1.81 -11.01 12.16
N TRP A 77 2.84 -11.21 11.34
CA TRP A 77 4.15 -11.71 11.78
C TRP A 77 5.32 -10.82 11.33
N ASP A 78 5.10 -9.83 10.48
CA ASP A 78 6.15 -8.88 10.08
C ASP A 78 6.47 -7.92 11.26
N PRO A 79 7.75 -7.76 11.66
CA PRO A 79 8.14 -6.89 12.78
C PRO A 79 7.71 -5.42 12.61
N GLN A 80 7.61 -4.95 11.36
CA GLN A 80 7.20 -3.59 11.04
C GLN A 80 5.70 -3.50 10.71
N LYS A 81 4.95 -4.61 10.88
CA LYS A 81 3.52 -4.73 10.55
C LYS A 81 3.20 -4.30 9.12
N GLN A 82 4.12 -4.54 8.17
CA GLN A 82 3.95 -4.21 6.77
C GLN A 82 3.19 -5.30 6.02
N THR A 83 2.38 -4.89 5.05
CA THR A 83 1.88 -5.81 4.01
C THR A 83 2.97 -6.05 2.96
N LEU A 84 2.82 -7.08 2.11
CA LEU A 84 3.79 -7.35 1.04
C LEU A 84 3.89 -6.19 0.03
N HIS A 85 2.78 -5.56 -0.32
CA HIS A 85 2.77 -4.42 -1.22
C HIS A 85 3.44 -3.18 -0.60
N ASP A 86 3.24 -2.94 0.69
CA ASP A 86 3.90 -1.83 1.39
C ASP A 86 5.42 -2.07 1.46
N LYS A 87 5.85 -3.32 1.69
CA LYS A 87 7.26 -3.70 1.70
C LYS A 87 7.91 -3.54 0.33
N ALA A 88 7.24 -3.95 -0.74
CA ALA A 88 7.70 -3.76 -2.12
C ALA A 88 7.74 -2.27 -2.54
N ALA A 89 6.85 -1.46 -1.97
CA ALA A 89 6.83 -0.01 -2.15
C ALA A 89 7.84 0.75 -1.27
N GLY A 90 8.41 0.11 -0.25
CA GLY A 90 9.32 0.75 0.71
C GLY A 90 8.60 1.69 1.68
N THR A 91 7.34 1.40 2.02
CA THR A 91 6.49 2.25 2.86
C THR A 91 6.01 1.54 4.12
N ILE A 92 5.72 2.28 5.18
CA ILE A 92 5.08 1.79 6.42
C ILE A 92 3.84 2.62 6.73
N VAL A 93 2.86 2.00 7.40
CA VAL A 93 1.69 2.70 7.94
C VAL A 93 1.93 2.97 9.42
N VAL A 94 1.82 4.23 9.81
CA VAL A 94 1.99 4.68 11.20
C VAL A 94 0.71 5.36 11.70
N VAL A 95 0.47 5.27 13.00
CA VAL A 95 -0.61 6.00 13.65
C VAL A 95 -0.21 7.47 13.74
N ASP A 96 -1.00 8.33 13.12
CA ASP A 96 -0.84 9.78 13.17
C ASP A 96 -1.38 10.25 14.53
N LYS A 97 -0.47 10.37 15.51
CA LYS A 97 -0.79 11.04 16.77
C LYS A 97 -0.82 12.53 16.47
N ASN A 98 -2.03 13.08 16.35
CA ASN A 98 -2.26 14.53 16.36
C ASN A 98 -1.61 15.16 17.60
#